data_AF-A0A0R1W135-F1
#
_entry.id   AF-A0A0R1W135-F1
#
_cell.length_a   1.000
_cell.length_b   1.000
_cell.length_c   1.000
_cell.angle_alpha   90.00
_cell.angle_beta   90.00
_cell.angle_gamma   90.00
#
_symmetry.space_group_name_H-M   'P 1'
#
loop_
_entity.id
_entity.type
_entity.pdbx_description
1 polymer ?
#
loop_
_entity_poly.entity_id
_entity_poly.type
_entity_poly.pdbx_seq_one_letter_code
_entity_poly.pdbx_strand_id
1 'polypeptide(L)'
;MIREKMNSDKILFSSEFLREGHALYDNLYLSRIVVGTDKNDSALVQAAETFAGLLQEDAIDTLIMGFTEVEAVKLFTNTYLALRVSYFNELDIMLKARD
;
A
#
# COMPACT_ATOMS: atom_id res chain seq x y z
N MET A 1 4.81 -4.26 -15.91
CA MET A 1 3.65 -3.53 -16.47
C MET A 1 3.78 -2.01 -16.66
N ILE A 2 4.26 -1.18 -15.71
CA ILE A 2 4.53 0.28 -15.96
C ILE A 2 5.98 0.56 -16.38
N ARG A 3 6.99 0.00 -15.68
CA ARG A 3 8.41 0.16 -16.05
C ARG A 3 8.69 -0.34 -17.47
N GLU A 4 8.13 -1.49 -17.83
CA GLU A 4 8.21 -2.04 -19.20
C GLU A 4 7.47 -1.18 -20.24
N LYS A 5 6.30 -0.62 -19.90
CA LYS A 5 5.58 0.31 -20.79
C LYS A 5 6.34 1.61 -21.01
N MET A 6 7.06 2.08 -20.00
CA MET A 6 7.77 3.37 -20.00
C MET A 6 9.26 3.23 -20.35
N ASN A 7 9.74 2.00 -20.59
CA ASN A 7 11.14 1.63 -20.83
C ASN A 7 12.12 2.37 -19.90
N SER A 8 11.78 2.46 -18.60
CA SER A 8 12.52 3.24 -17.63
C SER A 8 12.64 2.51 -16.31
N ASP A 9 13.89 2.33 -15.89
CA ASP A 9 14.22 1.69 -14.61
C ASP A 9 14.15 2.67 -13.43
N LYS A 10 13.96 3.96 -13.68
CA LYS A 10 13.97 5.01 -12.64
C LYS A 10 12.60 5.28 -12.00
N ILE A 11 11.64 4.37 -12.17
CA ILE A 11 10.29 4.54 -11.64
C ILE A 11 10.18 3.81 -10.29
N LEU A 12 9.97 4.58 -9.22
CA LEU A 12 9.67 4.08 -7.89
C LEU A 12 8.15 3.92 -7.72
N PHE A 13 7.74 2.90 -6.98
CA PHE A 13 6.34 2.69 -6.61
C PHE A 13 6.13 3.01 -5.13
N SER A 14 5.23 3.96 -4.86
CA SER A 14 4.73 4.27 -3.51
C SER A 14 3.24 3.94 -3.44
N SER A 15 2.84 3.15 -2.45
CA SER A 15 1.43 2.82 -2.24
C SER A 15 0.79 3.80 -1.27
N GLU A 16 -0.09 4.66 -1.77
CA GLU A 16 -0.94 5.50 -0.91
C GLU A 16 -2.26 4.77 -0.55
N PHE A 17 -2.65 4.82 0.73
CA PHE A 17 -3.88 4.21 1.25
C PHE A 17 -4.90 5.28 1.69
N LEU A 18 -5.17 6.25 0.81
CA LEU A 18 -6.12 7.33 1.08
C LEU A 18 -7.55 6.88 0.85
N ARG A 19 -8.44 7.15 1.80
CA ARG A 19 -9.89 7.00 1.61
C ARG A 19 -10.44 8.28 0.97
N GLU A 20 -11.35 8.14 0.01
CA GLU A 20 -12.08 9.29 -0.55
C GLU A 20 -12.77 10.07 0.58
N GLY A 21 -12.58 11.39 0.61
CA GLY A 21 -13.12 12.28 1.66
C GLY A 21 -12.24 12.46 2.90
N HIS A 22 -11.20 11.64 3.10
CA HIS A 22 -10.25 11.75 4.23
C HIS A 22 -8.78 11.83 3.80
N ALA A 23 -8.49 12.10 2.52
CA ALA A 23 -7.16 12.09 1.93
C ALA A 23 -6.09 12.92 2.69
N LEU A 24 -6.47 14.02 3.35
CA LEU A 24 -5.54 14.81 4.15
C LEU A 24 -5.26 14.17 5.51
N TYR A 25 -6.29 13.61 6.16
CA TYR A 25 -6.14 12.95 7.47
C TYR A 25 -5.42 11.60 7.33
N ASP A 26 -5.72 10.83 6.29
CA ASP A 26 -5.05 9.55 6.02
C ASP A 26 -3.58 9.76 5.59
N ASN A 27 -3.22 10.91 5.01
CA ASN A 27 -1.83 11.31 4.80
C ASN A 27 -1.10 11.67 6.11
N LEU A 28 -1.81 12.26 7.08
CA LEU A 28 -1.24 12.64 8.38
C LEU A 28 -1.13 11.45 9.35
N TYR A 29 -1.82 10.33 9.07
CA TYR A 29 -1.82 9.12 9.89
C TYR A 29 -1.56 7.86 9.06
N LEU A 30 -0.48 7.88 8.26
CA LEU A 30 -0.04 6.65 7.61
C LEU A 30 0.26 5.58 8.67
N SER A 31 -0.34 4.41 8.51
CA SER A 31 -0.08 3.27 9.41
C SER A 31 1.22 2.55 9.07
N ARG A 32 1.73 2.72 7.83
CA ARG A 32 3.03 2.25 7.33
C ARG A 32 3.34 2.84 5.95
N ILE A 33 4.62 3.06 5.65
CA ILE A 33 5.10 3.42 4.31
C ILE A 33 5.57 2.15 3.60
N VAL A 34 5.19 1.96 2.34
CA VAL A 34 5.62 0.81 1.53
C VAL A 34 6.18 1.30 0.21
N VAL A 35 7.46 1.03 -0.04
CA VAL A 35 8.19 1.46 -1.24
C VAL A 35 8.72 0.25 -2.00
N GLY A 36 8.44 0.22 -3.31
CA GLY A 36 8.87 -0.85 -4.22
C GLY A 36 10.14 -0.44 -4.96
N THR A 37 11.18 -1.28 -4.89
CA THR A 37 12.47 -1.03 -5.55
C THR A 37 13.13 -2.33 -6.02
N ASP A 38 14.15 -2.21 -6.88
CA ASP A 38 15.02 -3.35 -7.20
C ASP A 38 16.05 -3.51 -6.08
N LYS A 39 15.97 -4.61 -5.32
CA LYS A 39 16.86 -4.83 -4.17
C LYS A 39 18.31 -5.10 -4.58
N ASN A 40 18.57 -5.38 -5.87
CA ASN A 40 19.91 -5.58 -6.39
C ASN A 40 20.57 -4.28 -6.86
N ASP A 41 19.79 -3.20 -7.02
CA ASP A 41 20.31 -1.89 -7.42
C ASP A 41 20.44 -0.98 -6.19
N SER A 42 21.67 -0.85 -5.69
CA SER A 42 21.99 -0.03 -4.51
C SER A 42 21.58 1.44 -4.65
N ALA A 43 21.59 2.01 -5.85
CA ALA A 43 21.19 3.39 -6.07
C ALA A 43 19.67 3.56 -5.96
N LEU A 44 18.91 2.59 -6.48
CA LEU A 44 17.45 2.57 -6.35
C LEU A 44 17.00 2.28 -4.91
N VAL A 45 17.74 1.45 -4.16
CA VAL A 45 17.47 1.22 -2.73
C VAL A 45 17.69 2.52 -1.95
N GLN A 46 18.81 3.21 -2.16
CA GLN A 46 19.10 4.46 -1.46
C GLN A 46 18.09 5.58 -1.81
N ALA A 47 17.63 5.63 -3.05
CA ALA A 47 16.55 6.54 -3.46
C ALA A 47 15.21 6.20 -2.77
N ALA A 48 14.89 4.91 -2.64
CA ALA A 48 13.68 4.46 -1.93
C ALA A 48 13.73 4.80 -0.43
N GLU A 49 14.89 4.61 0.22
CA GLU A 49 15.12 5.01 1.61
C GLU A 49 14.99 6.52 1.81
N THR A 50 15.61 7.31 0.92
CA THR A 50 15.52 8.78 0.96
C THR A 50 14.07 9.23 0.80
N PHE A 51 13.35 8.67 -0.17
CA PHE A 51 11.94 8.98 -0.38
C PHE A 51 11.08 8.63 0.84
N ALA A 52 11.28 7.45 1.43
CA ALA A 52 10.57 7.06 2.64
C ALA A 52 10.86 8.01 3.81
N GLY A 53 12.12 8.41 3.98
CA GLY A 53 12.53 9.36 5.02
C GLY A 53 11.93 10.76 4.86
N LEU A 54 11.61 11.19 3.62
CA LEU A 54 10.90 12.45 3.37
C LEU A 54 9.42 12.40 3.76
N LEU A 55 8.82 11.21 3.77
CA LEU A 55 7.42 10.98 4.12
C LEU A 55 7.23 10.58 5.59
N GLN A 56 8.32 10.30 6.30
CA GLN A 56 8.28 9.77 7.65
C GLN A 56 8.05 10.91 8.66
N GLU A 57 6.79 11.17 9.00
CA GLU A 57 6.41 11.93 10.19
C GLU A 57 6.23 10.95 11.35
N ASP A 58 7.01 11.09 12.43
CA ASP A 58 7.08 10.12 13.55
C ASP A 58 7.49 8.69 13.15
N ALA A 59 7.58 7.78 14.13
CA ALA A 59 8.08 6.40 13.99
C ALA A 59 7.14 5.47 13.19
N ILE A 60 6.71 5.90 12.01
CA ILE A 60 5.90 5.12 11.07
C ILE A 60 6.76 3.99 10.49
N ASP A 61 6.22 2.77 10.57
CA ASP A 61 6.87 1.57 10.06
C ASP A 61 7.05 1.67 8.53
N THR A 62 8.27 1.37 8.06
CA THR A 62 8.65 1.55 6.65
C THR A 62 9.16 0.24 6.09
N LEU A 63 8.57 -0.19 4.97
CA LEU A 63 8.89 -1.45 4.33
C LEU A 63 9.35 -1.24 2.89
N ILE A 64 10.62 -1.53 2.64
CA ILE A 64 11.23 -1.54 1.31
C ILE A 64 11.28 -2.98 0.80
N MET A 65 10.62 -3.23 -0.32
CA MET A 65 10.47 -4.58 -0.88
C MET A 65 10.50 -4.56 -2.41
N GLY A 66 10.45 -5.73 -3.04
CA GLY A 66 10.45 -5.85 -4.50
C GLY A 66 9.18 -5.28 -5.13
N PHE A 67 9.25 -4.87 -6.40
CA PHE A 67 8.10 -4.29 -7.11
C PHE A 67 6.86 -5.19 -7.10
N THR A 68 7.04 -6.49 -7.36
CA THR A 68 5.94 -7.48 -7.36
C THR A 68 5.31 -7.61 -5.98
N GLU A 69 6.11 -7.54 -4.91
CA GLU A 69 5.64 -7.64 -3.53
C GLU A 69 4.82 -6.40 -3.15
N VAL A 70 5.26 -5.20 -3.53
CA VAL A 70 4.48 -3.95 -3.30
C VAL A 70 3.15 -3.96 -4.05
N GLU A 71 3.14 -4.41 -5.30
CA GLU A 71 1.91 -4.52 -6.08
C GLU A 71 0.93 -5.52 -5.46
N ALA A 72 1.45 -6.65 -4.97
CA ALA A 72 0.66 -7.63 -4.23
C ALA A 72 0.08 -7.02 -2.94
N VAL A 73 0.89 -6.32 -2.14
CA VAL A 73 0.42 -5.63 -0.92
C VAL A 73 -0.72 -4.67 -1.25
N LYS A 74 -0.61 -3.90 -2.35
CA LYS A 74 -1.66 -2.98 -2.79
C LYS A 74 -2.97 -3.71 -3.09
N LEU A 75 -2.91 -4.78 -3.89
CA LEU A 75 -4.08 -5.55 -4.30
C LEU A 75 -4.73 -6.27 -3.11
N PHE A 76 -3.93 -7.00 -2.31
CA PHE A 76 -4.44 -7.79 -1.20
C PHE A 76 -5.03 -6.94 -0.07
N THR A 77 -4.51 -5.73 0.19
CA THR A 77 -5.07 -4.86 1.22
C THR A 77 -6.51 -4.45 0.87
N ASN A 78 -6.76 -4.10 -0.39
CA ASN A 78 -8.11 -3.76 -0.85
C ASN A 78 -9.03 -4.98 -0.85
N THR A 79 -8.53 -6.14 -1.30
CA THR A 79 -9.30 -7.39 -1.27
C THR A 79 -9.66 -7.79 0.17
N TYR A 80 -8.75 -7.63 1.12
CA TYR A 80 -9.01 -7.94 2.53
C TYR A 80 -10.08 -7.02 3.14
N LEU A 81 -10.03 -5.72 2.83
CA LEU A 81 -11.05 -4.78 3.30
C LEU A 81 -12.44 -5.12 2.74
N ALA A 82 -12.51 -5.46 1.45
CA ALA A 82 -13.74 -5.90 0.81
C ALA A 82 -14.27 -7.21 1.44
N LEU A 83 -13.39 -8.20 1.66
CA LEU A 83 -13.73 -9.46 2.32
C LEU A 83 -14.31 -9.23 3.72
N ARG A 84 -13.70 -8.34 4.50
CA ARG A 84 -14.16 -8.01 5.86
C ARG A 84 -15.59 -7.46 5.85
N VAL A 85 -15.90 -6.52 4.94
CA VAL A 85 -17.26 -5.96 4.81
C VAL A 85 -18.25 -7.04 4.39
N SER A 86 -17.90 -7.84 3.38
CA SER A 86 -18.75 -8.93 2.90
C SER A 86 -19.05 -9.97 3.99
N TYR A 87 -18.04 -10.34 4.79
CA TYR A 87 -18.20 -11.30 5.89
C TYR A 87 -19.23 -10.82 6.93
N PHE A 88 -19.14 -9.55 7.37
CA PHE A 88 -20.11 -9.00 8.31
C PHE A 88 -21.51 -8.87 7.71
N ASN A 89 -21.62 -8.51 6.43
CA ASN A 89 -22.91 -8.44 5.74
C ASN A 89 -23.59 -9.81 5.66
N GLU A 90 -22.84 -10.87 5.35
CA GLU A 90 -23.37 -12.22 5.26
C GLU A 90 -23.81 -12.76 6.64
N LEU A 91 -23.03 -12.47 7.68
CA LEU A 91 -23.37 -12.81 9.06
C LEU A 91 -24.67 -12.11 9.51
N ASP A 92 -24.85 -10.83 9.17
CA ASP A 92 -26.08 -10.06 9.44
C ASP A 92 -27.31 -10.69 8.74
N ILE A 93 -27.16 -11.14 7.48
CA ILE A 93 -28.23 -11.85 6.75
C ILE A 93 -28.60 -13.15 7.48
N MET A 94 -27.61 -13.94 7.93
CA MET A 94 -27.85 -15.20 8.65
C MET A 94 -28.55 -14.99 9.99
N LEU A 95 -28.23 -13.91 10.71
CA LEU A 95 -28.90 -13.56 11.97
C LEU A 95 -30.35 -13.13 11.74
N LYS A 96 -30.60 -12.27 10.75
CA LYS A 96 -31.96 -11.83 10.40
C LYS A 96 -32.85 -12.95 9.89
N ALA A 97 -32.28 -13.96 9.23
CA ALA A 97 -33.03 -15.12 8.75
C ALA A 97 -33.40 -16.12 9.87
N ARG A 98 -32.92 -15.90 11.10
CA ARG A 98 -33.20 -16.75 12.28
C ARG A 98 -34.28 -16.18 13.21
N ASP A 99 -34.77 -14.97 12.94
CA ASP A 99 -35.96 -14.36 13.56
C ASP A 99 -37.20 -14.53 12.66
#